data_AF-A0A6V7M6I4-F1
#
_entry.id   AF-A0A6V7M6I4-F1
#
_cell.length_a   1.000
_cell.length_b   1.000
_cell.length_c   1.000
_cell.angle_alpha   90.00
_cell.angle_beta   90.00
_cell.angle_gamma   90.00
#
_symmetry.space_group_name_H-M   'P 1'
#
loop_
_entity.id
_entity.type
_entity.pdbx_description
1 polymer ?
#
loop_
_entity_poly.entity_id
_entity_poly.type
_entity_poly.pdbx_seq_one_letter_code
_entity_poly.pdbx_strand_id
1 'polypeptide(L)'
;GIFKDKSKYPTLTRMSYCQCRLRLVFASIFKEFGWSHVALILDRSDLFSLTVGKNLEYGLRKDGLLKFVRELDGNSEEDSYHLYLRDASMYAR
;
A
#
# COMPACT_ATOMS: atom_id res chain seq x y z
N GLY A 1 -0.90 11.35 -8.16
CA GLY A 1 -0.32 12.18 -7.08
C GLY A 1 -0.52 13.63 -7.42
N ILE A 2 -0.95 14.44 -6.45
CA ILE A 2 -1.40 15.83 -6.67
C ILE A 2 -0.36 16.69 -7.41
N PHE A 3 0.91 16.51 -7.11
CA PHE A 3 2.02 17.27 -7.71
C PHE A 3 2.41 16.82 -9.13
N LYS A 4 1.72 15.84 -9.71
CA LYS A 4 1.93 15.43 -11.12
C LYS A 4 1.27 16.44 -12.08
N ASP A 5 0.23 17.13 -11.65
CA ASP A 5 -0.54 18.01 -12.50
C ASP A 5 0.26 19.27 -12.87
N LYS A 6 0.78 19.31 -14.10
CA LYS A 6 1.56 20.45 -14.61
C LYS A 6 0.72 21.64 -15.02
N SER A 7 -0.60 21.48 -15.16
CA SER A 7 -1.51 22.63 -15.33
C SER A 7 -1.57 23.46 -14.05
N LYS A 8 -1.52 22.79 -12.89
CA LYS A 8 -1.54 23.42 -11.56
C LYS A 8 -0.16 23.70 -10.99
N TYR A 9 0.83 22.86 -11.30
CA TYR A 9 2.21 22.95 -10.77
C TYR A 9 3.26 22.93 -11.91
N PRO A 10 3.30 23.98 -12.76
CA PRO A 10 4.10 23.97 -13.99
C PRO A 10 5.61 23.82 -13.74
N THR A 11 6.15 24.53 -12.75
CA THR A 11 7.59 24.56 -12.44
C THR A 11 8.03 23.52 -11.41
N LEU A 12 7.10 22.85 -10.73
CA LEU A 12 7.40 21.94 -9.64
C LEU A 12 8.10 20.67 -10.16
N THR A 13 9.38 20.52 -9.83
CA THR A 13 10.16 19.33 -10.14
C THR A 13 10.63 18.69 -8.83
N ARG A 14 10.66 17.37 -8.78
CA ARG A 14 11.16 16.62 -7.63
C ARG A 14 12.08 15.50 -8.11
N MET A 15 13.10 15.22 -7.31
CA MET A 15 14.01 14.08 -7.54
C MET A 15 13.47 12.79 -6.90
N SER A 16 12.51 12.89 -5.99
CA SER A 16 11.87 11.73 -5.38
C SER A 16 10.85 11.08 -6.31
N TYR A 17 10.83 9.75 -6.32
CA TYR A 17 9.85 8.99 -7.11
C TYR A 17 8.42 9.28 -6.64
N CYS A 18 7.48 9.17 -7.58
CA CYS A 18 6.07 9.15 -7.21
C CYS A 18 5.75 7.88 -6.43
N GLN A 19 5.16 8.02 -5.25
CA GLN A 19 4.62 6.90 -4.48
C GLN A 19 3.64 6.05 -5.31
N CYS A 20 2.95 6.67 -6.27
CA CYS A 20 2.09 5.98 -7.23
C CYS A 20 2.82 4.96 -8.12
N ARG A 21 4.15 5.00 -8.24
CA ARG A 21 4.93 4.00 -8.98
C ARG A 21 5.23 2.75 -8.16
N LEU A 22 5.13 2.81 -6.83
CA LEU A 22 5.38 1.64 -5.97
C LEU A 22 4.44 0.48 -6.34
N ARG A 23 3.20 0.76 -6.73
CA ARG A 23 2.26 -0.27 -7.20
C ARG A 23 2.83 -1.10 -8.38
N LEU A 24 3.54 -0.45 -9.30
CA LEU A 24 4.10 -1.12 -10.48
C LEU A 24 5.29 -2.01 -10.08
N VAL A 25 6.09 -1.53 -9.13
CA VAL A 25 7.21 -2.31 -8.57
C VAL A 25 6.68 -3.57 -7.89
N PHE A 26 5.73 -3.42 -6.97
CA PHE A 26 5.14 -4.57 -6.27
C PHE A 26 4.40 -5.52 -7.21
N ALA A 27 3.58 -5.01 -8.13
CA ALA A 27 2.91 -5.85 -9.12
C ALA A 27 3.90 -6.65 -9.98
N SER A 28 5.03 -6.04 -10.37
CA SER A 28 6.08 -6.74 -11.11
C SER A 28 6.72 -7.86 -10.28
N ILE A 29 7.00 -7.61 -9.00
CA ILE A 29 7.55 -8.62 -8.08
C ILE A 29 6.54 -9.76 -7.91
N PHE A 30 5.27 -9.46 -7.66
CA PHE A 30 4.24 -10.47 -7.46
C PHE A 30 4.08 -11.35 -8.70
N LYS A 31 4.15 -10.75 -9.89
CA LYS A 31 4.13 -11.49 -11.15
C LYS A 31 5.34 -12.41 -11.31
N GLU A 32 6.54 -11.90 -11.02
CA GLU A 32 7.79 -12.67 -11.15
C GLU A 32 7.78 -13.93 -10.28
N PHE A 33 7.30 -13.82 -9.04
CA PHE A 33 7.25 -14.93 -8.10
C PHE A 33 5.92 -15.72 -8.11
N GLY A 34 4.99 -15.37 -9.02
CA GLY A 34 3.68 -16.03 -9.11
C GLY A 34 2.76 -15.80 -7.90
N TRP A 35 2.98 -14.73 -7.13
CA TRP A 35 2.15 -14.39 -5.98
C TRP A 35 0.82 -13.76 -6.42
N SER A 36 -0.28 -14.40 -6.05
CA SER A 36 -1.64 -14.00 -6.42
C SER A 36 -2.55 -13.71 -5.22
N HIS A 37 -2.09 -14.02 -4.00
CA HIS A 37 -2.83 -13.86 -2.76
C HIS A 37 -2.04 -12.98 -1.78
N VAL A 38 -2.12 -11.66 -1.99
CA VAL A 38 -1.40 -10.68 -1.17
C VAL A 38 -2.34 -10.05 -0.14
N ALA A 39 -1.87 -9.96 1.11
CA ALA A 39 -2.48 -9.18 2.18
C ALA A 39 -1.66 -7.91 2.44
N LEU A 40 -2.35 -6.80 2.73
CA LEU A 40 -1.74 -5.51 3.02
C LEU A 40 -2.14 -5.06 4.43
N ILE A 41 -1.16 -4.77 5.28
CA ILE A 41 -1.38 -4.18 6.60
C ILE A 41 -0.86 -2.75 6.56
N LEU A 42 -1.70 -1.78 6.97
CA LEU A 42 -1.44 -0.36 6.87
C LEU A 42 -1.53 0.30 8.24
N ASP A 43 -0.53 1.09 8.61
CA ASP A 43 -0.64 1.94 9.79
C ASP A 43 -1.44 3.19 9.45
N ARG A 44 -2.58 3.38 10.12
CA ARG A 44 -3.44 4.56 9.96
C ARG A 44 -2.95 5.76 10.79
N SER A 45 -2.08 5.52 11.77
CA SER A 45 -1.53 6.54 12.65
C SER A 45 -0.39 7.33 11.99
N ASP A 46 0.31 6.74 11.01
CA ASP A 46 1.29 7.41 10.17
C ASP A 46 0.68 7.86 8.84
N LEU A 47 0.62 9.18 8.63
CA LEU A 47 0.07 9.78 7.42
C LEU A 47 0.78 9.32 6.14
N PHE A 48 2.09 9.07 6.22
CA PHE A 48 2.85 8.59 5.07
C PHE A 48 2.43 7.16 4.70
N SER A 49 2.45 6.24 5.67
CA SER A 49 2.01 4.85 5.53
C SER A 49 0.57 4.76 5.04
N LEU A 50 -0.34 5.57 5.59
CA LEU A 50 -1.73 5.63 5.14
C LEU A 50 -1.82 6.08 3.68
N THR A 51 -1.11 7.14 3.29
CA THR A 51 -1.16 7.69 1.93
C THR A 51 -0.59 6.69 0.90
N VAL A 52 0.56 6.11 1.18
CA VAL A 52 1.18 5.10 0.29
C VAL A 52 0.32 3.84 0.26
N GLY A 53 -0.14 3.41 1.42
CA GLY A 53 -1.00 2.26 1.63
C GLY A 53 -2.28 2.31 0.80
N LYS A 54 -2.99 3.44 0.81
CA LYS A 54 -4.20 3.62 0.01
C LYS A 54 -3.92 3.63 -1.50
N ASN A 55 -2.77 4.15 -1.93
CA ASN A 55 -2.35 4.06 -3.33
C ASN A 55 -2.06 2.61 -3.76
N LEU A 56 -1.43 1.81 -2.88
CA LEU A 56 -1.17 0.39 -3.12
C LEU A 56 -2.46 -0.42 -3.10
N GLU A 57 -3.33 -0.20 -2.11
CA GLU A 57 -4.64 -0.85 -2.00
C GLU A 57 -5.43 -0.68 -3.31
N TYR A 58 -5.59 0.57 -3.78
CA TYR A 58 -6.31 0.85 -5.02
C TYR A 58 -5.66 0.17 -6.23
N GLY A 59 -4.33 0.26 -6.36
CA GLY A 59 -3.60 -0.33 -7.48
C GLY A 59 -3.69 -1.85 -7.53
N LEU A 60 -3.33 -2.51 -6.44
CA LEU A 60 -3.28 -3.97 -6.35
C LEU A 60 -4.66 -4.61 -6.39
N ARG A 61 -5.69 -3.94 -5.84
CA ARG A 61 -7.08 -4.40 -5.95
C ARG A 61 -7.58 -4.33 -7.39
N LYS A 62 -7.25 -3.26 -8.13
CA LYS A 62 -7.56 -3.13 -9.56
C LYS A 62 -6.91 -4.23 -10.40
N ASP A 63 -5.68 -4.61 -10.04
CA ASP A 63 -4.92 -5.65 -10.75
C ASP A 63 -5.30 -7.09 -10.28
N GLY A 64 -6.25 -7.22 -9.35
CA GLY A 64 -6.75 -8.52 -8.86
C GLY A 64 -5.78 -9.27 -7.91
N LEU A 65 -4.71 -8.62 -7.49
CA LEU A 65 -3.62 -9.20 -6.69
C LEU A 65 -3.85 -9.11 -5.17
N LEU A 66 -4.68 -8.16 -4.74
CA LEU A 66 -4.94 -7.90 -3.33
C LEU A 66 -6.19 -8.64 -2.84
N LYS A 67 -6.02 -9.46 -1.81
CA LYS A 67 -7.11 -10.26 -1.21
C LYS A 67 -7.60 -9.69 0.11
N PHE A 68 -6.71 -9.06 0.87
CA PHE A 68 -7.02 -8.58 2.21
C PHE A 68 -6.30 -7.28 2.51
N VAL A 69 -6.98 -6.41 3.26
CA VAL A 69 -6.42 -5.16 3.78
C VAL A 69 -6.82 -5.03 5.23
N ARG A 70 -5.86 -4.68 6.09
CA ARG A 70 -6.12 -4.37 7.49
C ARG A 70 -5.42 -3.08 7.86
N GLU A 71 -6.15 -2.18 8.51
CA GLU A 71 -5.57 -1.01 9.13
C GLU A 71 -5.23 -1.34 10.58
N LEU A 72 -4.06 -0.93 11.02
CA LEU A 72 -3.60 -0.98 12.41
C LEU A 72 -3.40 0.45 12.91
N ASP A 73 -3.60 0.67 14.20
CA ASP A 73 -3.26 1.93 14.86
C ASP A 73 -1.93 1.77 15.61
N GLY A 74 -0.84 2.29 15.04
CA GLY A 74 0.50 2.15 15.62
C GLY A 74 0.66 2.82 16.99
N ASN A 75 -0.26 3.70 17.37
CA ASN A 75 -0.25 4.38 18.67
C ASN A 75 -1.06 3.62 19.74
N SER A 76 -1.75 2.54 19.38
CA SER A 76 -2.52 1.72 20.31
C SER A 76 -1.60 0.76 21.05
N GLU A 77 -1.50 0.90 22.38
CA GLU A 77 -0.79 -0.07 23.22
C GLU A 77 -1.61 -1.36 23.48
N GLU A 78 -2.91 -1.34 23.17
CA GLU A 78 -3.84 -2.45 23.41
C GLU A 78 -3.79 -3.53 22.33
N ASP A 79 -3.36 -3.19 21.11
CA ASP A 79 -3.44 -4.09 19.97
C ASP A 79 -2.14 -4.88 19.75
N SER A 80 -2.15 -6.17 20.09
CA SER A 80 -1.02 -7.04 19.77
C SER A 80 -0.85 -7.23 18.26
N TYR A 81 0.35 -6.97 17.74
CA TYR A 81 0.73 -7.21 16.34
C TYR A 81 0.39 -8.63 15.85
N HIS A 82 0.40 -9.61 16.74
CA HIS A 82 0.07 -11.00 16.41
C HIS A 82 -1.37 -11.17 15.92
N LEU A 83 -2.32 -10.34 16.37
CA LEU A 83 -3.72 -10.41 15.93
C LEU A 83 -3.83 -9.99 14.45
N TYR A 84 -3.19 -8.88 14.08
CA TYR A 84 -3.15 -8.40 12.70
C TYR A 84 -2.51 -9.41 11.74
N LEU A 85 -1.40 -10.03 12.17
CA LEU A 85 -0.70 -11.06 11.37
C LEU A 85 -1.54 -12.33 11.24
N ARG A 86 -2.18 -12.78 12.32
CA ARG A 86 -3.09 -13.93 12.29
C ARG A 86 -4.23 -13.71 11.31
N ASP A 87 -4.88 -12.54 11.36
CA ASP A 87 -5.96 -12.19 10.44
C ASP A 87 -5.48 -12.19 9.00
N ALA A 88 -4.36 -11.52 8.70
CA ALA A 88 -3.80 -11.48 7.36
C ALA A 88 -3.44 -12.88 6.82
N SER A 89 -2.88 -13.75 7.67
CA SER A 89 -2.47 -15.11 7.30
C SER A 89 -3.63 -16.01 6.85
N MET A 90 -4.87 -15.71 7.27
CA MET A 90 -6.06 -16.46 6.85
C MET A 90 -6.44 -16.20 5.39
N TYR A 91 -6.02 -15.06 4.82
CA TYR A 91 -6.43 -14.61 3.49
C TYR A 91 -5.28 -14.60 2.47
N ALA A 92 -4.03 -14.81 2.90
CA ALA A 92 -2.84 -14.84 2.06
C ALA A 92 -2.30 -16.28 1.87
N ARG A 93 -3.18 -17.23 1.55
CA ARG A 93 -2.84 -18.62 1.22
C ARG A 93 -3.03 -18.90 -0.26
#